data_AF-A0A7S2L2L5-F1
#
_entry.id   AF-A0A7S2L2L5-F1
#
_cell.length_a   1.000
_cell.length_b   1.000
_cell.length_c   1.000
_cell.angle_alpha   90.00
_cell.angle_beta   90.00
_cell.angle_gamma   90.00
#
_symmetry.space_group_name_H-M   'P 1'
#
loop_
_entity.id
_entity.type
_entity.pdbx_description
1 polymer ?
#
loop_
_entity_poly.entity_id
_entity_poly.type
_entity_poly.pdbx_seq_one_letter_code
_entity_poly.pdbx_strand_id
1 'polypeptide(L)'
;SINAVFDHIQTLVELCGNEAITSLIVDSLNTTRFITDPTGTANFVLKYLDNFGKKAAISQQQRDNMIVAFADSIRPSDKSNFRPLQTSLDNFPLSAILALFVNEKPENGALARCVLEGYVWISCQAVKSSYYYSSTKPSDGPVLFPSATRSITQLCNIFGWAEYKDVLVDAAEKLCERGKSDIALALVESLAPKNEDKSDRSEICSKLAVAAYDKILASLQATPPTNAIKSNTLGVCKNLIVGIGRFCSSKAPKFVEVAKSLAIDSVLFPLVSDVTLRSNADVCVMNSLDLLTRHCAHILNTRLSVELGNITVWSLPNASLSRNSTYSSFLRSPCKQKLDWQVRKSDHAGFMADLSHLIRSGDVKAESYQPGGRGPYHFKITKLKPRRVPTSSLGGLNCSCSSNSRYASYQNQLAQKNCLLTKHKAAASKYQEDLK
;
A
#
# COMPACT_ATOMS: atom_id res chain seq x y z
N SER A 1 -35.89 -3.39 21.99
CA SER A 1 -34.54 -2.79 21.92
C SER A 1 -33.56 -3.68 22.70
N ILE A 2 -32.24 -3.45 22.63
CA ILE A 2 -31.29 -4.20 23.49
C ILE A 2 -31.60 -4.01 24.98
N ASN A 3 -32.00 -2.82 25.41
CA ASN A 3 -32.31 -2.55 26.82
C ASN A 3 -33.46 -3.45 27.31
N ALA A 4 -34.54 -3.57 26.53
CA ALA A 4 -35.64 -4.48 26.87
C ALA A 4 -35.22 -5.96 27.00
N VAL A 5 -34.19 -6.40 26.26
CA VAL A 5 -33.61 -7.75 26.43
C VAL A 5 -32.86 -7.84 27.75
N PHE A 6 -32.11 -6.81 28.14
CA PHE A 6 -31.45 -6.76 29.45
C PHE A 6 -32.44 -6.69 30.62
N ASP A 7 -33.57 -5.99 30.46
CA ASP A 7 -34.65 -5.96 31.46
C ASP A 7 -35.24 -7.38 31.65
N HIS A 8 -35.47 -8.13 30.56
CA HIS A 8 -35.91 -9.53 30.66
C HIS A 8 -34.84 -10.45 31.27
N ILE A 9 -33.55 -10.27 30.94
CA ILE A 9 -32.46 -11.05 31.55
C ILE A 9 -32.36 -10.74 33.04
N GLN A 10 -32.54 -9.49 33.47
CA GLN A 10 -32.58 -9.09 34.88
C GLN A 10 -33.73 -9.82 35.62
N THR A 11 -34.94 -9.82 35.07
CA THR A 11 -36.08 -10.58 35.62
C THR A 11 -35.81 -12.09 35.67
N LEU A 12 -35.17 -12.67 34.64
CA LEU A 12 -34.79 -14.08 34.64
C LEU A 12 -33.69 -14.42 35.66
N VAL A 13 -32.74 -13.51 35.90
CA VAL A 13 -31.72 -13.66 36.96
C VAL A 13 -32.39 -13.65 38.35
N GLU A 14 -33.40 -12.81 38.55
CA GLU A 14 -34.19 -12.74 39.79
C GLU A 14 -35.07 -13.98 40.01
N LEU A 15 -35.62 -14.58 38.95
CA LEU A 15 -36.50 -15.75 39.02
C LEU A 15 -35.77 -17.10 39.07
N CYS A 16 -34.67 -17.25 38.31
CA CYS A 16 -33.99 -18.54 38.11
C CYS A 16 -32.63 -18.63 38.81
N GLY A 17 -32.17 -17.54 39.43
CA GLY A 17 -30.83 -17.43 39.99
C GLY A 17 -29.77 -17.13 38.92
N ASN A 18 -28.78 -16.32 39.30
CA ASN A 18 -27.81 -15.80 38.35
C ASN A 18 -26.90 -16.88 37.72
N GLU A 19 -26.63 -17.96 38.44
CA GLU A 19 -25.75 -19.05 37.97
C GLU A 19 -26.38 -19.82 36.80
N ALA A 20 -27.66 -20.18 36.89
CA ALA A 20 -28.39 -20.85 35.81
C ALA A 20 -28.46 -19.99 34.54
N ILE A 21 -28.74 -18.69 34.70
CA ILE A 21 -28.77 -17.75 33.57
C ILE A 21 -27.37 -17.52 32.98
N THR A 22 -26.33 -17.43 33.79
CA THR A 22 -24.95 -17.30 33.30
C THR A 22 -24.53 -18.55 32.51
N SER A 23 -24.82 -19.76 33.01
CA SER A 23 -24.53 -21.01 32.29
C SER A 23 -25.25 -21.05 30.95
N LEU A 24 -26.56 -20.75 30.93
CA LEU A 24 -27.36 -20.75 29.70
C LEU A 24 -26.86 -19.70 28.69
N ILE A 25 -26.33 -18.56 29.15
CA ILE A 25 -25.70 -17.58 28.27
C ILE A 25 -24.35 -18.09 27.74
N VAL A 26 -23.52 -18.73 28.57
CA VAL A 26 -22.26 -19.37 28.17
C VAL A 26 -22.51 -20.46 27.12
N ASP A 27 -23.48 -21.34 27.32
CA ASP A 27 -23.89 -22.36 26.34
C ASP A 27 -24.43 -21.74 25.03
N SER A 28 -24.97 -20.52 25.12
CA SER A 28 -25.43 -19.75 23.96
C SER A 28 -24.29 -19.08 23.18
N LEU A 29 -23.13 -18.86 23.81
CA LEU A 29 -21.89 -18.45 23.17
C LEU A 29 -21.23 -19.68 22.52
N ASN A 30 -21.83 -20.12 21.40
CA ASN A 30 -21.21 -21.10 20.52
C ASN A 30 -20.77 -20.46 19.20
N THR A 31 -19.72 -21.06 18.64
CA THR A 31 -19.10 -20.67 17.37
C THR A 31 -20.11 -20.44 16.25
N THR A 32 -21.14 -21.29 16.10
CA THR A 32 -22.16 -21.16 15.05
C THR A 32 -22.98 -19.85 15.17
N ARG A 33 -23.37 -19.48 16.39
CA ARG A 33 -24.05 -18.20 16.65
C ARG A 33 -23.11 -17.01 16.49
N PHE A 34 -21.88 -17.11 17.01
CA PHE A 34 -20.88 -16.06 16.86
C PHE A 34 -20.60 -15.73 15.39
N ILE A 35 -20.40 -16.73 14.53
CA ILE A 35 -20.18 -16.56 13.09
C ILE A 35 -21.37 -15.87 12.39
N THR A 36 -22.58 -16.05 12.91
CA THR A 36 -23.79 -15.47 12.33
C THR A 36 -23.84 -13.96 12.51
N ASP A 37 -23.54 -13.45 13.71
CA ASP A 37 -23.41 -12.02 13.99
C ASP A 37 -22.31 -11.72 15.03
N PRO A 38 -21.03 -11.66 14.62
CA PRO A 38 -19.91 -11.48 15.54
C PRO A 38 -19.97 -10.15 16.29
N THR A 39 -20.42 -9.10 15.59
CA THR A 39 -20.56 -7.74 16.13
C THR A 39 -21.68 -7.68 17.16
N GLY A 40 -22.83 -8.30 16.91
CA GLY A 40 -23.90 -8.43 17.89
C GLY A 40 -23.49 -9.23 19.12
N THR A 41 -22.83 -10.38 18.94
CA THR A 41 -22.36 -11.22 20.05
C THR A 41 -21.33 -10.50 20.93
N ALA A 42 -20.34 -9.82 20.34
CA ALA A 42 -19.35 -9.04 21.09
C ALA A 42 -19.99 -7.88 21.88
N ASN A 43 -20.93 -7.14 21.27
CA ASN A 43 -21.67 -6.08 21.95
C ASN A 43 -22.58 -6.61 23.07
N PHE A 44 -23.14 -7.81 22.92
CA PHE A 44 -23.92 -8.46 23.97
C PHE A 44 -23.04 -8.83 25.18
N VAL A 45 -21.88 -9.47 24.96
CA VAL A 45 -20.94 -9.83 26.03
C VAL A 45 -20.45 -8.60 26.78
N LEU A 46 -20.06 -7.53 26.08
CA LEU A 46 -19.67 -6.26 26.70
C LEU A 46 -20.78 -5.68 27.58
N LYS A 47 -22.02 -5.60 27.08
CA LYS A 47 -23.14 -5.07 27.85
C LYS A 47 -23.53 -5.95 29.03
N TYR A 48 -23.42 -7.27 28.89
CA TYR A 48 -23.68 -8.20 29.99
C TYR A 48 -22.67 -8.00 31.12
N LEU A 49 -21.37 -7.99 30.79
CA LEU A 49 -20.30 -7.77 31.77
C LEU A 49 -20.38 -6.36 32.40
N ASP A 50 -20.76 -5.33 31.64
CA ASP A 50 -20.89 -3.97 32.19
C ASP A 50 -22.12 -3.80 33.11
N ASN A 51 -23.30 -4.29 32.68
CA ASN A 51 -24.55 -4.14 33.43
C ASN A 51 -24.57 -5.00 34.71
N PHE A 52 -24.14 -6.26 34.63
CA PHE A 52 -24.19 -7.20 35.77
C PHE A 52 -22.90 -7.21 36.58
N GLY A 53 -21.74 -6.97 35.97
CA GLY A 53 -20.43 -6.96 36.65
C GLY A 53 -20.25 -5.77 37.60
N LYS A 54 -20.83 -4.60 37.27
CA LYS A 54 -20.81 -3.41 38.15
C LYS A 54 -21.78 -3.50 39.33
N LYS A 55 -22.88 -4.24 39.21
CA LYS A 55 -23.90 -4.40 40.28
C LYS A 55 -23.57 -5.49 41.30
N ALA A 56 -22.36 -6.04 41.28
CA ALA A 56 -21.95 -7.21 42.07
C ALA A 56 -22.83 -8.47 41.90
N ALA A 57 -23.66 -8.53 40.86
CA ALA A 57 -24.58 -9.65 40.64
C ALA A 57 -23.82 -10.92 40.21
N ILE A 58 -22.88 -10.79 39.25
CA ILE A 58 -22.04 -11.91 38.76
C ILE A 58 -20.74 -12.04 39.56
N SER A 59 -20.43 -13.28 39.94
CA SER A 59 -19.17 -13.67 40.59
C SER A 59 -17.98 -13.47 39.64
N GLN A 60 -16.75 -13.48 40.17
CA GLN A 60 -15.56 -13.39 39.31
C GLN A 60 -15.44 -14.63 38.39
N GLN A 61 -15.69 -15.83 38.92
CA GLN A 61 -15.69 -17.07 38.16
C GLN A 61 -16.71 -17.06 37.00
N GLN A 62 -17.89 -16.47 37.22
CA GLN A 62 -18.90 -16.28 36.16
C GLN A 62 -18.41 -15.35 35.03
N ARG A 63 -17.66 -14.29 35.37
CA ARG A 63 -17.02 -13.41 34.37
C ARG A 63 -15.92 -14.16 33.62
N ASP A 64 -15.08 -14.88 34.34
CA ASP A 64 -13.97 -15.66 33.77
C ASP A 64 -14.51 -16.70 32.76
N ASN A 65 -15.54 -17.47 33.14
CA ASN A 65 -16.23 -18.42 32.25
C ASN A 65 -16.81 -17.75 31.00
N MET A 66 -17.43 -16.57 31.14
CA MET A 66 -17.97 -15.79 30.00
C MET A 66 -16.87 -15.33 29.04
N ILE A 67 -15.72 -14.92 29.58
CA ILE A 67 -14.54 -14.47 28.82
C ILE A 67 -13.92 -15.65 28.06
N VAL A 68 -13.79 -16.82 28.68
CA VAL A 68 -13.31 -18.06 28.03
C VAL A 68 -14.24 -18.48 26.91
N ALA A 69 -15.56 -18.59 27.17
CA ALA A 69 -16.54 -18.99 26.17
C ALA A 69 -16.60 -18.03 24.95
N PHE A 70 -16.36 -16.74 25.17
CA PHE A 70 -16.20 -15.77 24.09
C PHE A 70 -14.91 -16.01 23.27
N ALA A 71 -13.78 -16.26 23.94
CA ALA A 71 -12.50 -16.53 23.28
C ALA A 71 -12.53 -17.82 22.43
N ASP A 72 -13.22 -18.86 22.91
CA ASP A 72 -13.46 -20.10 22.16
C ASP A 72 -14.44 -19.88 20.99
N SER A 73 -15.47 -19.06 21.19
CA SER A 73 -16.45 -18.71 20.14
C SER A 73 -15.82 -18.00 18.94
N ILE A 74 -14.92 -17.04 19.18
CA ILE A 74 -14.25 -16.26 18.11
C ILE A 74 -13.13 -17.03 17.40
N ARG A 75 -12.59 -18.09 18.03
CA ARG A 75 -11.54 -18.95 17.47
C ARG A 75 -12.09 -20.36 17.16
N PRO A 76 -12.83 -20.56 16.05
CA PRO A 76 -13.30 -21.88 15.65
C PRO A 76 -12.17 -22.91 15.57
N SER A 77 -12.39 -24.04 16.23
CA SER A 77 -11.56 -25.23 16.17
C SER A 77 -11.62 -25.92 14.80
N ASP A 78 -12.74 -25.81 14.07
CA ASP A 78 -12.84 -26.17 12.66
C ASP A 78 -13.08 -24.94 11.77
N LYS A 79 -12.09 -24.61 10.93
CA LYS A 79 -12.13 -23.50 9.97
C LYS A 79 -12.65 -23.92 8.58
N SER A 80 -12.87 -25.21 8.33
CA SER A 80 -13.21 -25.75 7.00
C SER A 80 -14.69 -25.57 6.63
N ASN A 81 -15.59 -25.62 7.61
CA ASN A 81 -17.04 -25.53 7.43
C ASN A 81 -17.61 -24.08 7.50
N PHE A 82 -16.76 -23.07 7.31
CA PHE A 82 -17.16 -21.67 7.48
C PHE A 82 -18.13 -21.15 6.40
N ARG A 83 -19.19 -20.47 6.82
CA ARG A 83 -20.16 -19.80 5.95
C ARG A 83 -19.91 -18.29 5.90
N PRO A 84 -20.05 -17.61 4.75
CA PRO A 84 -19.91 -16.16 4.66
C PRO A 84 -20.75 -15.41 5.71
N LEU A 85 -20.14 -14.39 6.32
CA LEU A 85 -20.73 -13.59 7.40
C LEU A 85 -22.05 -12.95 6.95
N GLN A 86 -23.02 -12.86 7.86
CA GLN A 86 -24.28 -12.16 7.58
C GLN A 86 -24.17 -10.65 7.81
N THR A 87 -23.34 -10.23 8.76
CA THR A 87 -23.11 -8.83 9.13
C THR A 87 -21.67 -8.39 8.83
N SER A 88 -21.47 -7.09 8.60
CA SER A 88 -20.13 -6.52 8.47
C SER A 88 -19.45 -6.35 9.83
N LEU A 89 -18.13 -6.40 9.83
CA LEU A 89 -17.28 -6.24 11.02
C LEU A 89 -16.80 -4.80 11.25
N ASP A 90 -17.25 -3.84 10.43
CA ASP A 90 -16.84 -2.42 10.51
C ASP A 90 -17.08 -1.79 11.90
N ASN A 91 -18.10 -2.28 12.61
CA ASN A 91 -18.49 -1.83 13.95
C ASN A 91 -18.13 -2.84 15.08
N PHE A 92 -17.23 -3.80 14.81
CA PHE A 92 -16.83 -4.80 15.80
C PHE A 92 -16.05 -4.12 16.96
N PRO A 93 -16.45 -4.30 18.23
CA PRO A 93 -15.93 -3.50 19.35
C PRO A 93 -14.56 -3.97 19.88
N LEU A 94 -13.58 -4.18 18.99
CA LEU A 94 -12.29 -4.81 19.29
C LEU A 94 -11.56 -4.18 20.49
N SER A 95 -11.44 -2.85 20.51
CA SER A 95 -10.75 -2.12 21.59
C SER A 95 -11.37 -2.35 22.97
N ALA A 96 -12.70 -2.44 23.04
CA ALA A 96 -13.45 -2.68 24.27
C ALA A 96 -13.41 -4.15 24.70
N ILE A 97 -13.47 -5.09 23.76
CA ILE A 97 -13.27 -6.52 24.02
C ILE A 97 -11.87 -6.76 24.60
N LEU A 98 -10.82 -6.20 23.99
CA LEU A 98 -9.44 -6.36 24.47
C LEU A 98 -9.24 -5.76 25.87
N ALA A 99 -10.00 -4.71 26.24
CA ALA A 99 -9.94 -4.12 27.57
C ALA A 99 -10.43 -5.09 28.69
N LEU A 100 -11.22 -6.11 28.37
CA LEU A 100 -11.65 -7.14 29.34
C LEU A 100 -10.47 -7.98 29.87
N PHE A 101 -9.38 -8.08 29.10
CA PHE A 101 -8.23 -8.94 29.39
C PHE A 101 -7.06 -8.20 30.06
N VAL A 102 -7.19 -6.90 30.34
CA VAL A 102 -6.11 -6.05 30.88
C VAL A 102 -5.82 -6.31 32.38
N ASN A 103 -6.50 -7.28 33.00
CA ASN A 103 -6.24 -7.72 34.37
C ASN A 103 -5.07 -8.73 34.41
N GLU A 104 -4.14 -8.60 35.36
CA GLU A 104 -2.84 -9.32 35.44
C GLU A 104 -2.89 -10.86 35.65
N LYS A 105 -4.04 -11.52 35.46
CA LYS A 105 -4.11 -12.98 35.48
C LYS A 105 -3.35 -13.56 34.26
N PRO A 106 -2.39 -14.48 34.42
CA PRO A 106 -1.59 -15.00 33.31
C PRO A 106 -2.41 -15.61 32.16
N GLU A 107 -3.51 -16.28 32.50
CA GLU A 107 -4.47 -16.88 31.56
C GLU A 107 -5.09 -15.85 30.57
N ASN A 108 -5.25 -14.59 30.98
CA ASN A 108 -5.80 -13.54 30.12
C ASN A 108 -4.89 -13.22 28.92
N GLY A 109 -3.58 -13.41 29.05
CA GLY A 109 -2.63 -13.18 27.96
C GLY A 109 -2.94 -14.06 26.75
N ALA A 110 -3.08 -15.36 27.00
CA ALA A 110 -3.42 -16.36 26.00
C ALA A 110 -4.84 -16.17 25.44
N LEU A 111 -5.83 -15.88 26.29
CA LEU A 111 -7.21 -15.63 25.83
C LEU A 111 -7.31 -14.37 24.95
N ALA A 112 -6.63 -13.29 25.31
CA ALA A 112 -6.57 -12.08 24.47
C ALA A 112 -5.90 -12.34 23.12
N ARG A 113 -4.87 -13.19 23.09
CA ARG A 113 -4.23 -13.64 21.85
C ARG A 113 -5.21 -14.46 21.00
N CYS A 114 -5.94 -15.41 21.59
CA CYS A 114 -7.00 -16.15 20.89
C CYS A 114 -8.05 -15.23 20.26
N VAL A 115 -8.46 -14.18 20.98
CA VAL A 115 -9.40 -13.16 20.47
C VAL A 115 -8.81 -12.37 19.30
N LEU A 116 -7.54 -11.96 19.37
CA LEU A 116 -6.87 -11.27 18.26
C LEU A 116 -6.74 -12.19 17.02
N GLU A 117 -6.31 -13.43 17.20
CA GLU A 117 -6.18 -14.42 16.11
C GLU A 117 -7.53 -14.75 15.47
N GLY A 118 -8.57 -14.92 16.29
CA GLY A 118 -9.94 -15.10 15.84
C GLY A 118 -10.46 -13.88 15.08
N TYR A 119 -10.18 -12.66 15.56
CA TYR A 119 -10.55 -11.42 14.85
C TYR A 119 -9.82 -11.25 13.51
N VAL A 120 -8.50 -11.53 13.42
CA VAL A 120 -7.76 -11.52 12.15
C VAL A 120 -8.37 -12.51 11.16
N TRP A 121 -8.65 -13.73 11.62
CA TRP A 121 -9.22 -14.76 10.76
C TRP A 121 -10.64 -14.44 10.30
N ILE A 122 -11.53 -13.99 11.20
CA ILE A 122 -12.94 -13.71 10.85
C ILE A 122 -13.08 -12.44 10.00
N SER A 123 -12.26 -11.41 10.25
CA SER A 123 -12.20 -10.21 9.42
C SER A 123 -11.66 -10.48 8.01
N CYS A 124 -11.00 -11.62 7.77
CA CYS A 124 -10.61 -12.04 6.43
C CYS A 124 -11.72 -12.76 5.64
N GLN A 125 -12.88 -13.05 6.24
CA GLN A 125 -13.94 -13.83 5.61
C GLN A 125 -14.91 -12.96 4.79
N ALA A 126 -15.45 -13.52 3.70
CA ALA A 126 -16.39 -12.79 2.85
C ALA A 126 -17.73 -12.52 3.56
N VAL A 127 -18.34 -11.37 3.25
CA VAL A 127 -19.65 -10.95 3.80
C VAL A 127 -20.72 -11.12 2.73
N LYS A 128 -21.91 -11.62 3.09
CA LYS A 128 -23.06 -11.68 2.17
C LYS A 128 -23.55 -10.27 1.85
N SER A 129 -23.67 -9.94 0.56
CA SER A 129 -24.35 -8.73 0.12
C SER A 129 -25.87 -8.93 0.21
N SER A 130 -26.57 -8.02 0.86
CA SER A 130 -28.04 -8.04 0.95
C SER A 130 -28.74 -7.74 -0.38
N TYR A 131 -28.04 -7.14 -1.35
CA TYR A 131 -28.64 -6.61 -2.58
C TYR A 131 -28.76 -7.62 -3.73
N TYR A 132 -28.04 -8.74 -3.69
CA TYR A 132 -28.14 -9.81 -4.70
C TYR A 132 -27.91 -11.17 -4.05
N TYR A 133 -28.83 -12.11 -4.27
CA TYR A 133 -28.88 -13.45 -3.65
C TYR A 133 -27.64 -14.35 -3.87
N SER A 134 -26.68 -13.94 -4.70
CA SER A 134 -25.44 -14.67 -5.00
C SER A 134 -24.15 -13.83 -4.82
N SER A 135 -24.26 -12.58 -4.36
CA SER A 135 -23.12 -11.66 -4.25
C SER A 135 -22.46 -11.73 -2.87
N THR A 136 -21.21 -12.17 -2.80
CA THR A 136 -20.35 -12.01 -1.62
C THR A 136 -19.39 -10.83 -1.83
N LYS A 137 -19.36 -9.88 -0.90
CA LYS A 137 -18.37 -8.81 -0.92
C LYS A 137 -17.04 -9.38 -0.35
N PRO A 138 -15.90 -9.21 -1.04
CA PRO A 138 -14.60 -9.50 -0.44
C PRO A 138 -14.39 -8.59 0.79
N SER A 139 -13.83 -9.13 1.85
CA SER A 139 -13.58 -8.35 3.06
C SER A 139 -12.30 -7.53 2.97
N ASP A 140 -12.32 -6.40 3.67
CA ASP A 140 -11.22 -5.46 3.82
C ASP A 140 -10.13 -5.96 4.79
N GLY A 141 -10.37 -7.05 5.52
CA GLY A 141 -9.41 -7.62 6.48
C GLY A 141 -9.46 -6.95 7.87
N PRO A 142 -8.41 -7.07 8.69
CA PRO A 142 -8.40 -6.67 10.09
C PRO A 142 -8.23 -5.14 10.31
N VAL A 143 -9.10 -4.35 9.68
CA VAL A 143 -9.00 -2.87 9.59
C VAL A 143 -9.13 -2.13 10.93
N LEU A 144 -9.58 -2.79 12.01
CA LEU A 144 -9.75 -2.18 13.34
C LEU A 144 -8.52 -2.31 14.24
N PHE A 145 -7.42 -2.93 13.79
CA PHE A 145 -6.18 -2.99 14.57
C PHE A 145 -5.61 -1.60 14.93
N PRO A 146 -5.50 -0.63 13.98
CA PRO A 146 -5.02 0.72 14.31
C PRO A 146 -5.87 1.43 15.38
N SER A 147 -7.20 1.31 15.34
CA SER A 147 -8.08 1.92 16.36
C SER A 147 -8.04 1.20 17.71
N ALA A 148 -7.72 -0.10 17.73
CA ALA A 148 -7.53 -0.88 18.96
C ALA A 148 -6.11 -0.81 19.55
N THR A 149 -5.18 -0.05 18.94
CA THR A 149 -3.75 -0.09 19.29
C THR A 149 -3.47 0.28 20.76
N ARG A 150 -4.30 1.11 21.40
CA ARG A 150 -4.19 1.41 22.85
C ARG A 150 -4.34 0.14 23.70
N SER A 151 -5.41 -0.63 23.51
CA SER A 151 -5.66 -1.86 24.26
C SER A 151 -4.61 -2.94 23.94
N ILE A 152 -4.22 -3.06 22.67
CA ILE A 152 -3.13 -3.96 22.24
C ILE A 152 -1.82 -3.62 22.97
N THR A 153 -1.44 -2.33 23.01
CA THR A 153 -0.22 -1.86 23.70
C THR A 153 -0.28 -2.16 25.20
N GLN A 154 -1.45 -2.01 25.84
CA GLN A 154 -1.62 -2.35 27.25
C GLN A 154 -1.41 -3.84 27.51
N LEU A 155 -2.02 -4.72 26.70
CA LEU A 155 -1.85 -6.17 26.80
C LEU A 155 -0.38 -6.60 26.58
N CYS A 156 0.28 -6.05 25.54
CA CYS A 156 1.69 -6.33 25.26
C CYS A 156 2.63 -5.88 26.39
N ASN A 157 2.29 -4.80 27.10
CA ASN A 157 3.08 -4.33 28.24
C ASN A 157 2.87 -5.18 29.51
N ILE A 158 1.75 -5.88 29.64
CA ILE A 158 1.43 -6.73 30.81
C ILE A 158 1.93 -8.16 30.60
N PHE A 159 1.59 -8.78 29.45
CA PHE A 159 1.87 -10.19 29.17
C PHE A 159 3.11 -10.42 28.31
N GLY A 160 3.79 -9.34 27.90
CA GLY A 160 4.98 -9.38 27.06
C GLY A 160 4.67 -9.20 25.58
N TRP A 161 5.55 -8.46 24.91
CA TRP A 161 5.44 -8.15 23.48
C TRP A 161 5.58 -9.39 22.59
N ALA A 162 6.44 -10.34 23.00
CA ALA A 162 6.68 -11.58 22.25
C ALA A 162 5.42 -12.43 22.05
N GLU A 163 4.49 -12.47 23.01
CA GLU A 163 3.27 -13.29 22.97
C GLU A 163 2.34 -12.88 21.82
N TYR A 164 2.25 -11.57 21.54
CA TYR A 164 1.39 -11.02 20.49
C TYR A 164 2.08 -10.84 19.14
N LYS A 165 3.39 -11.09 19.06
CA LYS A 165 4.22 -10.85 17.87
C LYS A 165 3.60 -11.42 16.59
N ASP A 166 3.25 -12.70 16.59
CA ASP A 166 2.90 -13.41 15.37
C ASP A 166 1.51 -13.02 14.87
N VAL A 167 0.55 -12.76 15.76
CA VAL A 167 -0.79 -12.27 15.38
C VAL A 167 -0.74 -10.82 14.88
N LEU A 168 0.16 -9.99 15.40
CA LEU A 168 0.38 -8.63 14.89
C LEU A 168 1.03 -8.62 13.49
N VAL A 169 1.93 -9.56 13.22
CA VAL A 169 2.51 -9.77 11.87
C VAL A 169 1.45 -10.28 10.90
N ASP A 170 0.67 -11.31 11.25
CA ASP A 170 -0.42 -11.83 10.40
C ASP A 170 -1.45 -10.74 10.09
N ALA A 171 -1.85 -9.93 11.07
CA ALA A 171 -2.74 -8.79 10.85
C ALA A 171 -2.22 -7.81 9.79
N ALA A 172 -0.92 -7.45 9.84
CA ALA A 172 -0.29 -6.57 8.85
C ALA A 172 -0.21 -7.23 7.47
N GLU A 173 0.14 -8.52 7.39
CA GLU A 173 0.16 -9.26 6.13
C GLU A 173 -1.24 -9.36 5.50
N LYS A 174 -2.28 -9.67 6.28
CA LYS A 174 -3.66 -9.74 5.80
C LYS A 174 -4.17 -8.40 5.28
N LEU A 175 -3.85 -7.29 5.95
CA LEU A 175 -4.18 -5.95 5.45
C LEU A 175 -3.55 -5.69 4.08
N CYS A 176 -2.27 -6.02 3.90
CA CYS A 176 -1.60 -5.91 2.60
C CYS A 176 -2.20 -6.85 1.53
N GLU A 177 -2.53 -8.09 1.88
CA GLU A 177 -3.20 -9.05 0.98
C GLU A 177 -4.62 -8.62 0.56
N ARG A 178 -5.31 -7.83 1.40
CA ARG A 178 -6.60 -7.19 1.07
C ARG A 178 -6.47 -5.81 0.42
N GLY A 179 -5.25 -5.38 0.07
CA GLY A 179 -4.98 -4.10 -0.58
C GLY A 179 -5.05 -2.88 0.35
N LYS A 180 -5.25 -3.07 1.66
CA LYS A 180 -5.29 -2.02 2.70
C LYS A 180 -3.89 -1.69 3.22
N SER A 181 -3.00 -1.39 2.28
CA SER A 181 -1.58 -1.13 2.57
C SER A 181 -1.39 0.11 3.44
N ASP A 182 -2.19 1.15 3.21
CA ASP A 182 -2.28 2.36 4.03
C ASP A 182 -2.65 2.05 5.49
N ILE A 183 -3.61 1.15 5.72
CA ILE A 183 -4.02 0.73 7.06
C ILE A 183 -2.92 -0.13 7.73
N ALA A 184 -2.21 -0.98 6.95
CA ALA A 184 -1.06 -1.72 7.44
C ALA A 184 0.09 -0.79 7.88
N LEU A 185 0.37 0.28 7.11
CA LEU A 185 1.34 1.31 7.50
C LEU A 185 0.90 2.04 8.78
N ALA A 186 -0.38 2.43 8.88
CA ALA A 186 -0.93 3.06 10.07
C ALA A 186 -0.85 2.17 11.33
N LEU A 187 -0.96 0.85 11.17
CA LEU A 187 -0.76 -0.11 12.27
C LEU A 187 0.68 -0.09 12.79
N VAL A 188 1.67 -0.15 11.88
CA VAL A 188 3.11 -0.05 12.22
C VAL A 188 3.39 1.25 12.96
N GLU A 189 2.90 2.38 12.44
CA GLU A 189 3.12 3.71 13.04
C GLU A 189 2.43 3.87 14.40
N SER A 190 1.24 3.29 14.58
CA SER A 190 0.49 3.34 15.84
C SER A 190 1.14 2.48 16.93
N LEU A 191 1.74 1.34 16.56
CA LEU A 191 2.45 0.45 17.47
C LEU A 191 3.88 0.92 17.77
N ALA A 192 4.47 1.78 16.93
CA ALA A 192 5.83 2.29 17.08
C ALA A 192 6.12 2.85 18.50
N PRO A 193 7.31 2.60 19.08
CA PRO A 193 7.72 3.31 20.28
C PRO A 193 7.84 4.82 19.98
N LYS A 194 7.51 5.65 20.97
CA LYS A 194 7.61 7.12 20.86
C LYS A 194 9.05 7.64 20.98
N ASN A 195 9.93 6.85 21.58
CA ASN A 195 11.35 7.14 21.78
C ASN A 195 12.20 6.10 21.00
N GLU A 196 13.51 6.34 20.86
CA GLU A 196 14.49 5.39 20.30
C GLU A 196 14.80 4.23 21.26
N ASP A 197 13.74 3.54 21.68
CA ASP A 197 13.82 2.47 22.66
C ASP A 197 14.20 1.16 21.95
N LYS A 198 15.25 0.48 22.44
CA LYS A 198 15.72 -0.81 21.90
C LYS A 198 15.01 -2.00 22.55
N SER A 199 13.75 -1.81 22.93
CA SER A 199 12.89 -2.81 23.55
C SER A 199 12.30 -3.79 22.51
N ASP A 200 11.79 -4.94 22.98
CA ASP A 200 11.12 -5.97 22.16
C ASP A 200 10.06 -5.38 21.21
N ARG A 201 9.38 -4.32 21.67
CA ARG A 201 8.42 -3.53 20.90
C ARG A 201 9.02 -3.01 19.58
N SER A 202 10.25 -2.52 19.61
CA SER A 202 10.97 -2.00 18.45
C SER A 202 11.31 -3.10 17.45
N GLU A 203 11.75 -4.27 17.94
CA GLU A 203 11.99 -5.45 17.10
C GLU A 203 10.70 -5.95 16.43
N ILE A 204 9.58 -5.96 17.15
CA ILE A 204 8.27 -6.36 16.60
C ILE A 204 7.77 -5.34 15.58
N CYS A 205 7.91 -4.03 15.85
CA CYS A 205 7.59 -3.00 14.86
C CYS A 205 8.44 -3.16 13.59
N SER A 206 9.73 -3.51 13.72
CA SER A 206 10.60 -3.83 12.59
C SER A 206 10.08 -5.04 11.80
N LYS A 207 9.65 -6.12 12.48
CA LYS A 207 9.10 -7.31 11.84
C LYS A 207 7.77 -7.06 11.13
N LEU A 208 6.85 -6.30 11.73
CA LEU A 208 5.61 -5.86 11.06
C LEU A 208 5.91 -4.99 9.84
N ALA A 209 6.82 -4.02 9.97
CA ALA A 209 7.25 -3.16 8.88
C ALA A 209 7.82 -3.97 7.71
N VAL A 210 8.71 -4.92 7.98
CA VAL A 210 9.27 -5.84 6.98
C VAL A 210 8.17 -6.60 6.23
N ALA A 211 7.22 -7.19 6.95
CA ALA A 211 6.13 -7.97 6.37
C ALA A 211 5.21 -7.12 5.48
N ALA A 212 4.77 -5.96 5.98
CA ALA A 212 3.98 -5.01 5.20
C ALA A 212 4.73 -4.49 3.96
N TYR A 213 6.00 -4.11 4.12
CA TYR A 213 6.78 -3.50 3.05
C TYR A 213 7.14 -4.50 1.95
N ASP A 214 7.44 -5.76 2.28
CA ASP A 214 7.67 -6.79 1.26
C ASP A 214 6.42 -7.02 0.39
N LYS A 215 5.21 -7.01 0.97
CA LYS A 215 3.94 -7.13 0.24
C LYS A 215 3.65 -5.88 -0.61
N ILE A 216 3.87 -4.67 -0.06
CA ILE A 216 3.73 -3.40 -0.79
C ILE A 216 4.69 -3.32 -1.98
N LEU A 217 5.96 -3.68 -1.78
CA LEU A 217 6.96 -3.73 -2.85
C LEU A 217 6.58 -4.71 -3.97
N ALA A 218 6.05 -5.88 -3.62
CA ALA A 218 5.55 -6.85 -4.62
C ALA A 218 4.36 -6.28 -5.42
N SER A 219 3.43 -5.59 -4.76
CA SER A 219 2.28 -4.92 -5.42
C SER A 219 2.73 -3.82 -6.40
N LEU A 220 3.74 -3.03 -6.02
CA LEU A 220 4.35 -2.01 -6.89
C LEU A 220 5.04 -2.62 -8.13
N GLN A 221 5.59 -3.83 -8.03
CA GLN A 221 6.16 -4.55 -9.18
C GLN A 221 5.11 -5.18 -10.10
N ALA A 222 3.97 -5.62 -9.55
CA ALA A 222 2.99 -6.43 -10.26
C ALA A 222 2.09 -5.65 -11.25
N THR A 223 2.01 -4.31 -11.13
CA THR A 223 0.94 -3.52 -11.78
C THR A 223 1.49 -2.46 -12.76
N PRO A 224 1.18 -2.53 -14.08
CA PRO A 224 1.45 -1.42 -14.98
C PRO A 224 0.49 -0.25 -14.69
N PRO A 225 0.97 0.96 -14.32
CA PRO A 225 0.10 2.01 -13.80
C PRO A 225 -0.69 2.72 -14.89
N THR A 226 -2.02 2.55 -14.87
CA THR A 226 -2.96 3.44 -15.57
C THR A 226 -2.95 4.84 -14.92
N ASN A 227 -3.43 5.86 -15.63
CA ASN A 227 -3.24 7.26 -15.21
C ASN A 227 -3.85 7.61 -13.83
N ALA A 228 -4.92 6.92 -13.39
CA ALA A 228 -5.51 7.12 -12.06
C ALA A 228 -4.66 6.55 -10.91
N ILE A 229 -3.78 5.59 -11.19
CA ILE A 229 -2.94 4.93 -10.16
C ILE A 229 -1.75 5.82 -9.77
N LYS A 230 -1.31 6.71 -10.66
CA LYS A 230 -0.06 7.48 -10.54
C LYS A 230 0.02 8.41 -9.31
N SER A 231 -1.08 9.06 -8.92
CA SER A 231 -1.09 9.96 -7.76
C SER A 231 -0.95 9.19 -6.44
N ASN A 232 -1.64 8.05 -6.31
CA ASN A 232 -1.57 7.19 -5.13
C ASN A 232 -0.18 6.54 -5.00
N THR A 233 0.44 6.12 -6.12
CA THR A 233 1.78 5.50 -6.11
C THR A 233 2.84 6.40 -5.46
N LEU A 234 2.82 7.73 -5.71
CA LEU A 234 3.77 8.65 -5.08
C LEU A 234 3.58 8.73 -3.56
N GLY A 235 2.33 8.82 -3.08
CA GLY A 235 2.03 8.83 -1.65
C GLY A 235 2.51 7.55 -0.95
N VAL A 236 2.19 6.39 -1.53
CA VAL A 236 2.67 5.09 -1.05
C VAL A 236 4.20 5.04 -1.01
N CYS A 237 4.90 5.52 -2.03
CA CYS A 237 6.38 5.53 -2.05
C CYS A 237 6.98 6.45 -0.97
N LYS A 238 6.37 7.60 -0.68
CA LYS A 238 6.82 8.50 0.40
C LYS A 238 6.66 7.86 1.77
N ASN A 239 5.49 7.30 2.07
CA ASN A 239 5.26 6.65 3.35
C ASN A 239 6.16 5.41 3.52
N LEU A 240 6.33 4.64 2.44
CA LEU A 240 7.20 3.46 2.43
C LEU A 240 8.67 3.80 2.71
N ILE A 241 9.24 4.83 2.07
CA ILE A 241 10.65 5.16 2.28
C ILE A 241 10.92 5.78 3.67
N VAL A 242 9.99 6.60 4.20
CA VAL A 242 10.04 7.10 5.57
C VAL A 242 9.96 5.95 6.58
N GLY A 243 9.03 5.02 6.37
CA GLY A 243 8.88 3.82 7.18
C GLY A 243 10.10 2.90 7.13
N ILE A 244 10.72 2.70 5.97
CA ILE A 244 11.94 1.91 5.81
C ILE A 244 13.06 2.49 6.69
N GLY A 245 13.33 3.80 6.63
CA GLY A 245 14.38 4.42 7.46
C GLY A 245 14.08 4.34 8.96
N ARG A 246 12.81 4.39 9.36
CA ARG A 246 12.42 4.34 10.77
C ARG A 246 12.40 2.93 11.37
N PHE A 247 12.03 1.91 10.59
CA PHE A 247 11.72 0.59 11.12
C PHE A 247 12.55 -0.57 10.54
N CYS A 248 13.07 -0.47 9.31
CA CYS A 248 13.80 -1.58 8.70
C CYS A 248 14.73 -1.12 7.56
N SER A 249 15.75 -0.30 7.89
CA SER A 249 16.67 0.31 6.92
C SER A 249 17.37 -0.72 6.00
N SER A 250 17.47 -1.99 6.41
CA SER A 250 17.93 -3.13 5.60
C SER A 250 17.10 -3.39 4.33
N LYS A 251 15.85 -2.91 4.26
CA LYS A 251 14.98 -3.01 3.07
C LYS A 251 15.20 -1.90 2.04
N ALA A 252 15.95 -0.86 2.38
CA ALA A 252 16.18 0.29 1.49
C ALA A 252 16.78 -0.09 0.11
N PRO A 253 17.76 -1.02 0.00
CA PRO A 253 18.26 -1.47 -1.30
C PRO A 253 17.18 -2.14 -2.17
N LYS A 254 16.31 -2.97 -1.56
CA LYS A 254 15.20 -3.63 -2.29
C LYS A 254 14.18 -2.59 -2.79
N PHE A 255 13.88 -1.58 -1.98
CA PHE A 255 13.05 -0.45 -2.40
C PHE A 255 13.65 0.30 -3.60
N VAL A 256 14.97 0.57 -3.60
CA VAL A 256 15.65 1.23 -4.73
C VAL A 256 15.48 0.44 -6.03
N GLU A 257 15.66 -0.88 -6.03
CA GLU A 257 15.48 -1.69 -7.24
C GLU A 257 14.04 -1.70 -7.76
N VAL A 258 13.04 -1.75 -6.87
CA VAL A 258 11.63 -1.61 -7.26
C VAL A 258 11.36 -0.21 -7.82
N ALA A 259 11.80 0.82 -7.11
CA ALA A 259 11.53 2.22 -7.43
C ALA A 259 12.09 2.62 -8.81
N LYS A 260 13.26 2.12 -9.21
CA LYS A 260 13.84 2.35 -10.56
C LYS A 260 12.90 2.00 -11.72
N SER A 261 11.96 1.08 -11.52
CA SER A 261 10.97 0.67 -12.54
C SER A 261 9.75 1.60 -12.66
N LEU A 262 9.56 2.50 -11.68
CA LEU A 262 8.42 3.41 -11.61
C LEU A 262 8.54 4.59 -12.60
N ALA A 263 7.41 5.28 -12.82
CA ALA A 263 7.36 6.43 -13.73
C ALA A 263 8.27 7.57 -13.24
N ILE A 264 9.31 7.88 -14.02
CA ILE A 264 10.35 8.83 -13.65
C ILE A 264 9.76 10.21 -13.35
N ASP A 265 8.99 10.74 -14.30
CA ASP A 265 8.55 12.12 -14.30
C ASP A 265 7.44 12.40 -13.26
N SER A 266 6.62 11.38 -12.93
CA SER A 266 5.46 11.54 -12.04
C SER A 266 5.60 10.89 -10.66
N VAL A 267 6.60 10.04 -10.43
CA VAL A 267 6.84 9.36 -9.15
C VAL A 267 8.26 9.58 -8.66
N LEU A 268 9.28 9.11 -9.40
CA LEU A 268 10.66 9.17 -8.91
C LEU A 268 11.16 10.60 -8.74
N PHE A 269 10.91 11.48 -9.72
CA PHE A 269 11.40 12.84 -9.67
C PHE A 269 10.80 13.63 -8.49
N PRO A 270 9.47 13.69 -8.29
CA PRO A 270 8.88 14.27 -7.08
C PRO A 270 9.32 13.62 -5.76
N LEU A 271 9.63 12.32 -5.76
CA LEU A 271 10.12 11.61 -4.57
C LEU A 271 11.54 12.04 -4.21
N VAL A 272 12.47 12.06 -5.17
CA VAL A 272 13.88 12.41 -4.90
C VAL A 272 14.12 13.91 -4.77
N SER A 273 13.18 14.75 -5.21
CA SER A 273 13.23 16.21 -5.02
C SER A 273 12.50 16.69 -3.75
N ASP A 274 11.90 15.80 -2.96
CA ASP A 274 11.18 16.17 -1.74
C ASP A 274 12.17 16.61 -0.65
N VAL A 275 12.14 17.90 -0.30
CA VAL A 275 13.05 18.52 0.66
C VAL A 275 12.79 18.02 2.08
N THR A 276 11.52 17.85 2.47
CA THR A 276 11.12 17.37 3.81
C THR A 276 11.54 15.93 4.01
N LEU A 277 11.40 15.12 2.95
CA LEU A 277 11.80 13.71 2.98
C LEU A 277 13.32 13.56 3.03
N ARG A 278 14.08 14.43 2.36
CA ARG A 278 15.55 14.49 2.46
C ARG A 278 16.05 15.01 3.81
N SER A 279 15.42 16.04 4.40
CA SER A 279 15.87 16.62 5.68
C SER A 279 15.70 15.67 6.86
N ASN A 280 14.73 14.75 6.75
CA ASN A 280 14.32 13.86 7.83
C ASN A 280 14.77 12.39 7.59
N ALA A 281 15.57 12.13 6.56
CA ALA A 281 16.01 10.80 6.19
C ALA A 281 17.19 10.30 7.04
N ASP A 282 17.17 9.00 7.40
CA ASP A 282 18.35 8.32 7.96
C ASP A 282 19.43 8.14 6.88
N VAL A 283 20.63 7.68 7.29
CA VAL A 283 21.75 7.45 6.37
C VAL A 283 21.41 6.45 5.26
N CYS A 284 20.59 5.44 5.53
CA CYS A 284 20.22 4.40 4.56
C CYS A 284 19.23 4.91 3.50
N VAL A 285 18.25 5.71 3.92
CA VAL A 285 17.28 6.40 3.07
C VAL A 285 17.99 7.48 2.27
N MET A 286 18.89 8.27 2.86
CA MET A 286 19.72 9.23 2.11
C MET A 286 20.53 8.56 1.01
N ASN A 287 21.24 7.46 1.32
CA ASN A 287 21.96 6.68 0.31
C ASN A 287 21.02 6.16 -0.80
N SER A 288 19.81 5.75 -0.44
CA SER A 288 18.80 5.24 -1.38
C SER A 288 18.22 6.35 -2.28
N LEU A 289 17.94 7.52 -1.72
CA LEU A 289 17.52 8.72 -2.44
C LEU A 289 18.61 9.21 -3.38
N ASP A 290 19.89 9.13 -2.98
CA ASP A 290 21.03 9.47 -3.83
C ASP A 290 21.18 8.50 -5.01
N LEU A 291 21.00 7.19 -4.80
CA LEU A 291 20.98 6.20 -5.87
C LEU A 291 19.84 6.47 -6.87
N LEU A 292 18.64 6.77 -6.37
CA LEU A 292 17.50 7.13 -7.23
C LEU A 292 17.71 8.49 -7.90
N THR A 293 18.37 9.45 -7.26
CA THR A 293 18.74 10.75 -7.85
C THR A 293 19.72 10.57 -9.00
N ARG A 294 20.75 9.73 -8.83
CA ARG A 294 21.71 9.37 -9.89
C ARG A 294 21.02 8.65 -11.05
N HIS A 295 20.07 7.76 -10.77
CA HIS A 295 19.24 7.09 -11.78
C HIS A 295 18.39 8.08 -12.59
N CYS A 296 17.67 8.98 -11.91
CA CYS A 296 16.93 10.08 -12.54
C CYS A 296 17.84 10.98 -13.38
N ALA A 297 18.99 11.38 -12.85
CA ALA A 297 19.97 12.20 -13.56
C ALA A 297 20.56 11.48 -14.78
N HIS A 298 20.83 10.18 -14.69
CA HIS A 298 21.29 9.37 -15.81
C HIS A 298 20.23 9.31 -16.92
N ILE A 299 18.96 9.04 -16.59
CA ILE A 299 17.91 8.97 -17.62
C ILE A 299 17.54 10.34 -18.19
N LEU A 300 17.62 11.41 -17.39
CA LEU A 300 17.55 12.77 -17.93
C LEU A 300 18.73 13.04 -18.88
N ASN A 301 19.95 12.64 -18.51
CA ASN A 301 21.12 12.81 -19.37
C ASN A 301 21.00 12.00 -20.68
N THR A 302 20.55 10.75 -20.66
CA THR A 302 20.34 9.97 -21.90
C THR A 302 19.24 10.57 -22.77
N ARG A 303 18.12 11.03 -22.19
CA ARG A 303 17.09 11.80 -22.92
C ARG A 303 17.64 13.10 -23.55
N LEU A 304 18.63 13.74 -22.92
CA LEU A 304 19.29 14.96 -23.40
C LEU A 304 20.42 14.71 -24.42
N SER A 305 21.11 13.56 -24.35
CA SER A 305 22.25 13.21 -25.21
C SER A 305 21.87 12.57 -26.54
N VAL A 306 20.58 12.29 -26.81
CA VAL A 306 20.12 11.83 -28.12
C VAL A 306 20.18 12.98 -29.13
N GLU A 307 21.09 12.90 -30.09
CA GLU A 307 21.35 13.96 -31.07
C GLU A 307 20.12 14.41 -31.88
N LEU A 308 19.93 15.74 -31.89
CA LEU A 308 19.07 16.46 -32.84
C LEU A 308 19.62 16.31 -34.26
N GLY A 309 18.88 15.66 -35.16
CA GLY A 309 19.24 15.60 -36.58
C GLY A 309 18.50 14.51 -37.37
N ASN A 310 17.96 14.91 -38.52
CA ASN A 310 17.40 14.17 -39.68
C ASN A 310 16.98 12.68 -39.54
N ILE A 311 15.75 12.40 -39.98
CA ILE A 311 15.17 11.05 -40.12
C ILE A 311 15.65 10.43 -41.44
N THR A 312 16.48 9.38 -41.37
CA THR A 312 16.96 8.63 -42.54
C THR A 312 16.28 7.26 -42.69
N VAL A 313 15.47 7.12 -43.74
CA VAL A 313 14.68 5.92 -44.16
C VAL A 313 14.18 5.07 -42.98
N TRP A 314 14.38 3.74 -42.92
CA TRP A 314 14.75 2.70 -43.93
C TRP A 314 14.31 1.34 -43.34
N SER A 315 14.01 0.35 -44.19
CA SER A 315 13.12 -0.78 -43.87
C SER A 315 13.78 -2.14 -43.58
N LEU A 316 13.08 -3.00 -42.82
CA LEU A 316 13.34 -4.45 -42.65
C LEU A 316 12.02 -5.21 -42.33
N PRO A 317 11.91 -6.55 -42.56
CA PRO A 317 10.62 -7.25 -42.63
C PRO A 317 10.14 -7.94 -41.34
N ASN A 318 8.81 -8.08 -41.23
CA ASN A 318 8.04 -8.96 -40.33
C ASN A 318 8.40 -8.98 -38.83
N ALA A 319 7.60 -8.27 -38.01
CA ALA A 319 7.61 -8.43 -36.55
C ALA A 319 6.22 -8.75 -35.99
N SER A 320 6.09 -9.84 -35.22
CA SER A 320 4.90 -10.15 -34.42
C SER A 320 4.94 -9.36 -33.10
N LEU A 321 4.32 -8.16 -33.11
CA LEU A 321 4.67 -7.08 -32.17
C LEU A 321 4.06 -7.15 -30.76
N SER A 322 3.02 -7.97 -30.51
CA SER A 322 2.36 -8.04 -29.19
C SER A 322 3.25 -8.58 -28.05
N ARG A 323 4.41 -9.17 -28.37
CA ARG A 323 5.44 -9.61 -27.41
C ARG A 323 6.76 -8.83 -27.52
N ASN A 324 6.79 -7.76 -28.33
CA ASN A 324 8.02 -7.03 -28.61
C ASN A 324 8.26 -5.93 -27.57
N SER A 325 9.19 -6.18 -26.65
CA SER A 325 9.60 -5.25 -25.59
C SER A 325 10.03 -3.88 -26.12
N THR A 326 10.60 -3.80 -27.32
CA THR A 326 11.02 -2.55 -27.97
C THR A 326 9.83 -1.69 -28.38
N TYR A 327 8.72 -2.30 -28.84
CA TYR A 327 7.47 -1.58 -29.12
C TYR A 327 6.84 -1.04 -27.82
N SER A 328 6.75 -1.87 -26.78
CA SER A 328 6.26 -1.43 -25.47
C SER A 328 7.13 -0.34 -24.83
N SER A 329 8.46 -0.36 -25.07
CA SER A 329 9.39 0.69 -24.66
C SER A 329 9.15 1.99 -25.41
N PHE A 330 8.98 1.92 -26.73
CA PHE A 330 8.68 3.08 -27.58
C PHE A 330 7.37 3.78 -27.18
N LEU A 331 6.28 3.03 -26.92
CA LEU A 331 5.01 3.62 -26.48
C LEU A 331 5.13 4.37 -25.14
N ARG A 332 6.01 3.92 -24.24
CA ARG A 332 6.29 4.57 -22.95
C ARG A 332 7.18 5.81 -23.10
N SER A 333 8.15 5.76 -24.02
CA SER A 333 9.12 6.84 -24.24
C SER A 333 9.52 6.91 -25.73
N PRO A 334 8.77 7.66 -26.56
CA PRO A 334 9.10 7.84 -27.97
C PRO A 334 10.49 8.45 -28.12
N CYS A 335 11.39 7.71 -28.76
CA CYS A 335 12.78 8.08 -28.91
C CYS A 335 13.30 7.73 -30.32
N LYS A 336 14.44 8.32 -30.69
CA LYS A 336 15.06 8.17 -32.02
C LYS A 336 15.68 6.78 -32.15
N GLN A 337 14.87 5.79 -32.53
CA GLN A 337 15.28 4.42 -32.86
C GLN A 337 14.83 4.07 -34.28
N LYS A 338 15.62 3.27 -35.00
CA LYS A 338 15.21 2.71 -36.31
C LYS A 338 14.18 1.60 -36.08
N LEU A 339 12.90 1.98 -36.05
CA LEU A 339 11.77 1.05 -35.91
C LEU A 339 10.85 1.26 -37.12
N ASP A 340 10.84 0.28 -38.03
CA ASP A 340 9.86 0.14 -39.10
C ASP A 340 8.95 -1.04 -38.74
N TRP A 341 7.64 -0.83 -38.74
CA TRP A 341 6.67 -1.83 -38.28
C TRP A 341 5.77 -2.28 -39.42
N GLN A 342 5.99 -3.53 -39.83
CA GLN A 342 5.09 -4.27 -40.69
C GLN A 342 4.06 -5.00 -39.82
N VAL A 343 2.79 -4.63 -39.97
CA VAL A 343 1.67 -5.06 -39.10
C VAL A 343 0.61 -5.78 -39.94
N ARG A 344 0.04 -6.87 -39.42
CA ARG A 344 -1.02 -7.61 -40.13
C ARG A 344 -2.26 -6.73 -40.30
N LYS A 345 -3.04 -6.97 -41.36
CA LYS A 345 -4.28 -6.21 -41.62
C LYS A 345 -5.29 -6.27 -40.47
N SER A 346 -5.34 -7.38 -39.73
CA SER A 346 -6.14 -7.56 -38.51
C SER A 346 -5.74 -6.61 -37.38
N ASP A 347 -4.47 -6.26 -37.29
CA ASP A 347 -3.86 -5.63 -36.11
C ASP A 347 -3.71 -4.11 -36.29
N HIS A 348 -3.93 -3.59 -37.51
CA HIS A 348 -3.82 -2.18 -37.89
C HIS A 348 -4.67 -1.26 -37.00
N ALA A 349 -5.91 -1.63 -36.70
CA ALA A 349 -6.82 -0.84 -35.87
C ALA A 349 -6.32 -0.72 -34.41
N GLY A 350 -5.80 -1.82 -33.85
CA GLY A 350 -5.19 -1.82 -32.51
C GLY A 350 -3.92 -0.97 -32.47
N PHE A 351 -3.06 -1.08 -33.48
CA PHE A 351 -1.84 -0.29 -33.59
C PHE A 351 -2.11 1.22 -33.74
N MET A 352 -3.12 1.59 -34.52
CA MET A 352 -3.60 2.97 -34.59
C MET A 352 -4.21 3.46 -33.28
N ALA A 353 -4.87 2.59 -32.50
CA ALA A 353 -5.39 2.93 -31.18
C ALA A 353 -4.26 3.18 -30.16
N ASP A 354 -3.24 2.32 -30.10
CA ASP A 354 -2.04 2.50 -29.26
C ASP A 354 -1.33 3.83 -29.56
N LEU A 355 -1.10 4.13 -30.84
CA LEU A 355 -0.46 5.37 -31.28
C LEU A 355 -1.38 6.60 -31.15
N SER A 356 -2.70 6.43 -31.05
CA SER A 356 -3.65 7.55 -31.12
C SER A 356 -3.38 8.64 -30.07
N HIS A 357 -2.97 8.26 -28.86
CA HIS A 357 -2.60 9.21 -27.80
C HIS A 357 -1.34 10.01 -28.15
N LEU A 358 -0.33 9.36 -28.74
CA LEU A 358 0.92 9.97 -29.17
C LEU A 358 0.73 10.88 -30.39
N ILE A 359 -0.20 10.53 -31.28
CA ILE A 359 -0.58 11.34 -32.44
C ILE A 359 -1.39 12.57 -32.00
N ARG A 360 -2.39 12.40 -31.11
CA ARG A 360 -3.23 13.50 -30.60
C ARG A 360 -2.45 14.52 -29.76
N SER A 361 -1.45 14.08 -29.00
CA SER A 361 -0.52 14.97 -28.28
C SER A 361 0.51 15.66 -29.20
N GLY A 362 0.58 15.25 -30.47
CA GLY A 362 1.56 15.69 -31.43
C GLY A 362 2.98 15.21 -31.14
N ASP A 363 3.18 14.29 -30.17
CA ASP A 363 4.48 13.71 -29.84
C ASP A 363 5.03 12.87 -31.02
N VAL A 364 4.14 12.28 -31.82
CA VAL A 364 4.46 11.41 -32.96
C VAL A 364 3.56 11.73 -34.16
N LYS A 365 4.14 11.90 -35.37
CA LYS A 365 3.41 11.78 -36.64
C LYS A 365 3.71 10.41 -37.23
N ALA A 366 2.68 9.56 -37.29
CA ALA A 366 2.74 8.25 -37.92
C ALA A 366 1.93 8.28 -39.22
N GLU A 367 2.48 7.68 -40.27
CA GLU A 367 1.81 7.44 -41.55
C GLU A 367 1.72 5.94 -41.76
N SER A 368 0.49 5.41 -41.87
CA SER A 368 0.25 4.01 -42.22
C SER A 368 -0.08 3.90 -43.70
N TYR A 369 0.64 3.06 -44.45
CA TYR A 369 0.36 2.81 -45.86
C TYR A 369 0.37 1.30 -46.17
N GLN A 370 -0.28 0.93 -47.27
CA GLN A 370 -0.37 -0.46 -47.72
C GLN A 370 0.14 -0.52 -49.17
N PRO A 371 1.36 -1.04 -49.42
CA PRO A 371 1.89 -1.19 -50.77
C PRO A 371 0.92 -1.98 -51.65
N GLY A 372 0.47 -1.40 -52.76
CA GLY A 372 -0.45 -2.05 -53.70
C GLY A 372 -1.87 -2.36 -53.19
N GLY A 373 -2.28 -1.86 -52.02
CA GLY A 373 -3.65 -2.03 -51.49
C GLY A 373 -4.04 -3.46 -51.08
N ARG A 374 -3.12 -4.43 -51.14
CA ARG A 374 -3.30 -5.81 -50.66
C ARG A 374 -2.03 -6.26 -49.92
N GLY A 375 -2.17 -6.74 -48.69
CA GLY A 375 -1.04 -7.16 -47.85
C GLY A 375 -1.06 -6.54 -46.44
N PRO A 376 0.05 -6.62 -45.68
CA PRO A 376 0.20 -5.97 -44.38
C PRO A 376 0.28 -4.44 -44.50
N TYR A 377 0.01 -3.74 -43.40
CA TYR A 377 0.25 -2.30 -43.29
C TYR A 377 1.69 -2.03 -42.86
N HIS A 378 2.28 -0.99 -43.41
CA HIS A 378 3.57 -0.44 -43.02
C HIS A 378 3.34 0.86 -42.26
N PHE A 379 3.94 0.98 -41.08
CA PHE A 379 3.84 2.17 -40.23
C PHE A 379 5.17 2.92 -40.18
N LYS A 380 5.18 4.11 -40.78
CA LYS A 380 6.34 4.99 -40.83
C LYS A 380 6.15 6.16 -39.86
N ILE A 381 7.07 6.33 -38.92
CA ILE A 381 7.11 7.54 -38.09
C ILE A 381 7.82 8.65 -38.87
N THR A 382 7.06 9.58 -39.45
CA THR A 382 7.59 10.67 -40.28
C THR A 382 7.95 11.92 -39.48
N LYS A 383 7.51 12.02 -38.23
CA LYS A 383 7.96 13.04 -37.29
C LYS A 383 7.95 12.49 -35.87
N LEU A 384 9.07 12.53 -35.18
CA LEU A 384 9.06 12.59 -33.72
C LEU A 384 9.11 14.07 -33.36
N LYS A 385 8.16 14.56 -32.56
CA LYS A 385 8.34 15.87 -31.92
C LYS A 385 9.53 15.70 -30.98
N PRO A 386 10.57 16.54 -31.05
CA PRO A 386 11.66 16.47 -30.09
C PRO A 386 11.04 16.70 -28.72
N ARG A 387 11.04 15.65 -27.89
CA ARG A 387 10.44 15.66 -26.55
C ARG A 387 11.38 16.38 -25.59
N ARG A 388 11.68 17.65 -25.92
CA ARG A 388 12.23 18.61 -24.96
C ARG A 388 11.27 18.60 -23.79
N VAL A 389 11.77 18.24 -22.62
CA VAL A 389 11.04 18.45 -21.37
C VAL A 389 10.68 19.93 -21.35
N PRO A 390 9.39 20.33 -21.38
CA PRO A 390 9.04 21.73 -21.39
C PRO A 390 9.77 22.45 -20.25
N THR A 391 10.40 23.59 -20.54
CA THR A 391 11.07 24.39 -19.50
C THR A 391 10.10 24.82 -18.40
N SER A 392 8.79 24.89 -18.72
CA SER A 392 7.69 25.03 -17.76
C SER A 392 7.52 23.82 -16.83
N SER A 393 7.65 22.57 -17.31
CA SER A 393 7.66 21.38 -16.45
C SER A 393 8.96 21.17 -15.66
N LEU A 394 9.97 22.01 -15.91
CA LEU A 394 11.17 22.17 -15.09
C LEU A 394 11.12 23.47 -14.27
N GLY A 395 9.98 24.18 -14.28
CA GLY A 395 9.75 25.41 -13.53
C GLY A 395 9.74 25.13 -12.03
N GLY A 396 10.66 25.75 -11.30
CA GLY A 396 10.91 25.48 -9.87
C GLY A 396 12.25 24.78 -9.61
N LEU A 397 12.90 24.21 -10.63
CA LEU A 397 14.24 23.64 -10.47
C LEU A 397 15.32 24.73 -10.58
N ASN A 398 16.07 24.90 -9.51
CA ASN A 398 17.25 25.76 -9.44
C ASN A 398 18.51 24.91 -9.21
N CYS A 399 19.60 25.23 -9.87
CA CYS A 399 20.91 24.63 -9.60
C CYS A 399 21.52 25.26 -8.34
N SER A 400 20.91 25.03 -7.18
CA SER A 400 21.39 25.50 -5.88
C SER A 400 22.20 24.40 -5.17
N CYS A 401 23.52 24.46 -5.32
CA CYS A 401 24.43 23.67 -4.48
C CYS A 401 24.71 24.48 -3.20
N SER A 402 24.12 24.06 -2.08
CA SER A 402 24.34 24.69 -0.77
C SER A 402 25.68 24.24 -0.18
N SER A 403 26.76 24.96 -0.51
CA SER A 403 28.08 24.76 0.08
C SER A 403 28.37 25.87 1.10
N ASN A 404 28.34 25.54 2.40
CA ASN A 404 28.69 26.47 3.51
C ASN A 404 30.22 26.65 3.66
N SER A 405 30.93 26.86 2.55
CA SER A 405 32.39 27.00 2.50
C SER A 405 32.79 28.33 1.86
N ARG A 406 33.88 28.95 2.31
CA ARG A 406 34.44 30.16 1.69
C ARG A 406 34.93 29.92 0.25
N TYR A 407 35.07 28.66 -0.18
CA TYR A 407 35.36 28.24 -1.56
C TYR A 407 34.11 28.01 -2.43
N ALA A 408 32.90 28.26 -1.90
CA ALA A 408 31.65 27.96 -2.58
C ALA A 408 31.46 28.69 -3.91
N SER A 409 32.06 29.87 -4.13
CA SER A 409 31.92 30.60 -5.41
C SER A 409 32.48 29.80 -6.59
N TYR A 410 33.67 29.22 -6.44
CA TYR A 410 34.33 28.46 -7.52
C TYR A 410 33.68 27.09 -7.74
N GLN A 411 33.32 26.40 -6.66
CA GLN A 411 32.57 25.14 -6.76
C GLN A 411 31.15 25.35 -7.31
N ASN A 412 30.45 26.44 -6.96
CA ASN A 412 29.15 26.76 -7.54
C ASN A 412 29.24 27.10 -9.03
N GLN A 413 30.29 27.78 -9.50
CA GLN A 413 30.48 28.01 -10.94
C GLN A 413 30.74 26.70 -11.71
N LEU A 414 31.55 25.79 -11.17
CA LEU A 414 31.78 24.46 -11.75
C LEU A 414 30.51 23.59 -11.71
N ALA A 415 29.77 23.61 -10.60
CA ALA A 415 28.50 22.91 -10.46
C ALA A 415 27.41 23.48 -11.38
N GLN A 416 27.31 24.80 -11.55
CA GLN A 416 26.39 25.44 -12.50
C GLN A 416 26.73 25.11 -13.95
N LYS A 417 28.03 25.13 -14.34
CA LYS A 417 28.49 24.69 -15.67
C LYS A 417 28.18 23.21 -15.92
N ASN A 418 28.24 22.37 -14.89
CA ASN A 418 27.93 20.94 -15.00
C ASN A 418 26.46 20.57 -14.79
N CYS A 419 25.64 21.48 -14.27
CA CYS A 419 24.22 21.26 -14.01
C CYS A 419 23.48 20.92 -15.30
N LEU A 420 22.85 19.73 -15.34
CA LEU A 420 22.06 19.25 -16.49
C LEU A 420 20.96 20.25 -16.89
N LEU A 421 20.39 20.97 -15.93
CA LEU A 421 19.38 22.00 -16.19
C LEU A 421 19.96 23.22 -16.90
N THR A 422 21.14 23.70 -16.51
CA THR A 422 21.86 24.80 -17.19
C THR A 422 22.26 24.38 -18.60
N LYS A 423 22.80 23.16 -18.76
CA LYS A 423 23.13 22.58 -20.07
C LYS A 423 21.90 22.48 -20.98
N HIS A 424 20.76 22.02 -20.45
CA HIS A 424 19.51 21.95 -21.21
C HIS A 424 18.96 23.33 -21.57
N LYS A 425 18.97 24.31 -20.64
CA LYS A 425 18.56 25.69 -20.93
C LYS A 425 19.44 26.31 -22.04
N ALA A 426 20.76 26.16 -21.95
CA ALA A 426 21.68 26.66 -22.97
C ALA A 426 21.48 25.99 -24.35
N ALA A 427 21.33 24.66 -24.39
CA ALA A 427 21.03 23.93 -25.62
C ALA A 427 19.64 24.28 -26.20
N ALA A 428 18.67 24.60 -25.33
CA ALA A 428 17.35 25.03 -25.75
C ALA A 428 17.37 26.43 -26.39
N SER A 429 18.11 27.38 -25.79
CA SER A 429 18.28 28.75 -26.27
C SER A 429 19.08 28.83 -27.57
N LYS A 430 20.21 28.12 -27.70
CA LYS A 430 21.03 28.11 -28.92
C LYS A 430 20.20 27.71 -30.15
N TYR A 431 19.31 26.72 -29.99
CA TYR A 431 18.39 26.29 -31.04
C TYR A 431 17.25 27.29 -31.36
N GLN A 432 16.94 28.25 -30.47
CA GLN A 432 16.04 29.36 -30.81
C GLN A 432 16.76 30.46 -31.60
N GLU A 433 18.08 30.53 -31.52
CA GLU A 433 18.91 31.37 -32.38
C GLU A 433 19.12 30.69 -33.74
N ASP A 434 19.40 29.38 -33.78
CA ASP A 434 19.52 28.57 -35.01
C ASP A 434 18.18 28.40 -35.80
N LEU A 435 17.06 28.93 -35.30
CA LEU A 435 15.73 28.92 -35.93
C LEU A 435 15.24 30.31 -36.36
N LYS A 436 16.07 31.35 -36.21
CA LYS A 436 15.85 32.69 -36.74
C LYS A 436 16.69 32.92 -38.00
#